data_AF-A0A355YAP2-F1
#
_entry.id   AF-A0A355YAP2-F1
#
_cell.length_a   1.000
_cell.length_b   1.000
_cell.length_c   1.000
_cell.angle_alpha   90.00
_cell.angle_beta   90.00
_cell.angle_gamma   90.00
#
_symmetry.space_group_name_H-M   'P 1'
#
loop_
_entity.id
_entity.type
_entity.pdbx_description
1 polymer ?
#
loop_
_entity_poly.entity_id
_entity_poly.type
_entity_poly.pdbx_seq_one_letter_code
_entity_poly.pdbx_strand_id
1 'polypeptide(L)' 'MNRPVLVIGNRNYSSWSLRPWLLLRQFGVEFDEVRLPLDAPDFAAQALRHSPTGKVP' A
#
# COMPACT_ATOMS: atom_id res chain seq x y z
N MET A 1 -3.02 19.24 8.95
CA MET A 1 -4.02 18.17 8.81
C MET A 1 -3.25 16.88 8.51
N ASN A 2 -3.50 15.79 9.25
CA ASN A 2 -2.76 14.54 9.07
C ASN A 2 -3.36 13.75 7.89
N ARG A 3 -2.55 13.43 6.88
CA ARG A 3 -3.01 12.61 5.74
C ARG A 3 -2.97 11.13 6.13
N PRO A 4 -3.97 10.32 5.70
CA PRO A 4 -3.88 8.88 5.83
C PRO A 4 -2.72 8.34 4.99
N VAL A 5 -2.09 7.27 5.46
CA VAL A 5 -1.01 6.58 4.75
C VAL A 5 -1.57 5.30 4.13
N LEU A 6 -1.47 5.18 2.82
CA LEU A 6 -1.75 3.96 2.08
C LEU A 6 -0.46 3.18 1.89
N VAL A 7 -0.32 2.07 2.60
CA VAL A 7 0.79 1.13 2.41
C VAL A 7 0.40 0.14 1.32
N ILE A 8 1.14 0.07 0.22
CA ILE A 8 0.85 -0.83 -0.90
C ILE A 8 2.10 -1.58 -1.35
N GLY A 9 1.90 -2.68 -2.07
CA GLY A 9 2.99 -3.37 -2.74
C GLY A 9 3.41 -2.67 -4.03
N ASN A 10 2.57 -2.82 -5.06
CA ASN A 10 2.79 -2.19 -6.36
C ASN A 10 1.47 -2.07 -7.12
N ARG A 11 1.02 -0.84 -7.40
CA ARG A 11 -0.24 -0.58 -8.11
C ARG A 11 -0.28 -1.11 -9.56
N ASN A 12 0.88 -1.35 -10.18
CA ASN A 12 0.96 -1.86 -11.56
C ASN A 12 0.97 -3.40 -11.62
N TYR A 13 1.36 -4.07 -10.55
CA TYR A 13 1.58 -5.53 -10.54
C TYR A 13 0.72 -6.28 -9.51
N SER A 14 0.06 -5.57 -8.60
CA SER A 14 -0.89 -6.13 -7.66
C SER A 14 -2.25 -5.46 -7.83
N SER A 15 -3.23 -6.22 -8.34
CA SER A 15 -4.62 -5.77 -8.41
C SER A 15 -5.18 -5.43 -7.02
N TRP A 16 -4.60 -6.00 -5.97
CA TRP A 16 -4.95 -5.69 -4.59
C TRP A 16 -4.45 -4.31 -4.18
N SER A 17 -3.22 -3.95 -4.54
CA SER A 17 -2.66 -2.60 -4.37
C SER A 17 -3.39 -1.53 -5.18
N LEU A 18 -3.83 -1.86 -6.40
CA LEU A 18 -4.49 -0.91 -7.29
C LEU A 18 -5.85 -0.45 -6.77
N ARG A 19 -6.66 -1.37 -6.22
CA ARG A 19 -8.05 -1.08 -5.82
C ARG A 19 -8.20 0.09 -4.85
N PRO A 20 -7.56 0.10 -3.66
CA PRO A 20 -7.70 1.20 -2.73
C PRO A 20 -7.05 2.48 -3.28
N TRP A 21 -5.93 2.37 -3.99
CA TRP A 21 -5.28 3.54 -4.63
C TRP A 21 -6.23 4.22 -5.61
N LEU A 22 -6.86 3.46 -6.51
CA LEU A 22 -7.79 3.99 -7.51
C LEU A 22 -9.03 4.61 -6.84
N LEU A 23 -9.57 3.96 -5.81
CA LEU A 23 -10.71 4.48 -5.05
C LEU A 23 -10.38 5.86 -4.45
N LEU A 24 -9.27 5.98 -3.71
CA LEU A 24 -8.89 7.23 -3.06
C LEU A 24 -8.66 8.36 -4.08
N ARG A 25 -8.00 8.04 -5.20
CA ARG A 25 -7.77 9.00 -6.29
C ARG A 25 -9.09 9.42 -6.96
N GLN A 26 -10.01 8.48 -7.21
CA GLN A 26 -11.31 8.75 -7.83
C GLN A 26 -12.18 9.69 -6.97
N PHE A 27 -12.10 9.56 -5.64
CA PHE A 27 -12.86 10.39 -4.70
C PHE A 27 -12.11 11.66 -4.26
N GLY A 28 -10.92 11.94 -4.80
CA GLY A 28 -10.13 13.11 -4.43
C GLY A 28 -9.66 13.11 -2.97
N VAL A 29 -9.52 11.92 -2.36
CA VAL A 29 -8.98 11.80 -1.01
C VAL A 29 -7.47 11.95 -1.08
N GLU A 30 -6.95 12.92 -0.35
CA GLU A 30 -5.50 13.13 -0.20
C GLU A 30 -4.92 12.07 0.73
N PHE A 31 -3.87 11.36 0.29
CA PHE A 31 -3.15 10.35 1.07
C PHE A 31 -1.66 10.35 0.73
N ASP A 32 -0.85 9.90 1.68
CA ASP A 32 0.55 9.59 1.46
C ASP A 32 0.70 8.10 1.10
N GLU A 33 1.68 7.75 0.27
CA GLU A 33 1.89 6.39 -0.22
C GLU A 33 3.20 5.82 0.31
N VAL A 34 3.14 4.64 0.95
CA VAL A 34 4.32 3.83 1.27
C VAL A 34 4.31 2.61 0.37
N ARG A 35 5.33 2.48 -0.47
CA ARG A 35 5.44 1.38 -1.42
C ARG A 35 6.44 0.34 -0.94
N LEU A 36 5.99 -0.89 -0.76
CA LEU A 36 6.80 -2.06 -0.41
C LEU A 36 7.03 -2.92 -1.67
N PRO A 37 8.24 -2.97 -2.25
CA PRO A 37 8.46 -3.76 -3.46
C PRO A 37 8.19 -5.25 -3.21
N LEU A 38 7.27 -5.85 -3.97
CA LEU A 38 6.78 -7.23 -3.76
C LEU A 38 7.89 -8.27 -3.88
N ASP A 39 8.87 -8.05 -4.76
CA ASP A 39 9.98 -8.96 -5.02
C ASP A 39 11.21 -8.67 -4.14
N ALA A 40 11.11 -7.74 -3.20
CA ALA A 40 12.21 -7.46 -2.28
C ALA A 40 12.36 -8.59 -1.26
N PRO A 41 13.60 -9.02 -0.97
CA PRO A 41 13.85 -10.11 -0.01
C PRO A 41 13.35 -9.80 1.40
N ASP A 42 13.21 -8.53 1.76
CA ASP A 42 12.74 -8.06 3.05
C ASP A 42 11.25 -7.68 3.07
N PHE A 43 10.50 -7.91 1.97
CA PHE A 43 9.08 -7.53 1.87
C PHE A 43 8.25 -8.03 3.04
N ALA A 44 8.38 -9.30 3.42
CA ALA A 44 7.63 -9.89 4.53
C ALA A 44 7.91 -9.19 5.86
N ALA A 45 9.18 -8.89 6.14
CA ALA A 45 9.57 -8.16 7.33
C ALA A 45 9.03 -6.72 7.31
N GLN A 46 9.02 -6.06 6.14
CA GLN A 46 8.43 -4.74 6.01
C GLN A 46 6.92 -4.76 6.22
N ALA A 47 6.21 -5.68 5.57
CA ALA A 47 4.75 -5.79 5.66
C ALA A 47 4.28 -6.08 7.09
N LEU A 48 5.01 -6.89 7.85
CA LEU A 48 4.71 -7.17 9.27
C LEU A 48 4.81 -5.94 10.17
N ARG A 49 5.58 -4.91 9.80
CA ARG A 49 5.60 -3.63 10.53
C ARG A 49 4.30 -2.83 10.35
N HIS A 50 3.52 -3.13 9.31
CA HIS A 50 2.31 -2.41 8.95
C HIS A 50 1.02 -3.21 9.18
N SER A 51 1.09 -4.54 9.10
CA SER A 51 -0.08 -5.43 9.24
C SER A 51 0.31 -6.73 9.95
N PRO A 52 -0.46 -7.20 10.94
CA PRO A 52 -0.18 -8.46 11.64
C PRO A 52 -0.28 -9.69 10.72
N THR A 53 -0.92 -9.55 9.56
CA THR A 53 -1.03 -10.62 8.56
C THR A 53 0.12 -10.64 7.55
N GLY A 54 1.02 -9.64 7.58
CA GLY A 54 2.13 -9.51 6.64
C GLY A 54 1.67 -9.26 5.20
N LYS A 55 0.46 -8.72 5.00
CA LYS A 55 -0.12 -8.41 3.68
C LYS A 55 -0.40 -6.92 3.54
N VAL A 56 -0.34 -6.45 2.29
CA VAL A 56 -0.68 -5.09 1.87
C VAL A 56 -1.39 -5.10 0.51
N PRO A 57 -2.16 -4.05 0.16
CA PRO A 57 -2.67 -3.03 1.07
C PRO A 57 -3.59 -3.61 2.15
#